data_AF-A0A6G7T8K0-F1
#
_entry.id   AF-A0A6G7T8K0-F1
#
_cell.length_a   1.000
_cell.length_b   1.000
_cell.length_c   1.000
_cell.angle_alpha   90.00
_cell.angle_beta   90.00
_cell.angle_gamma   90.00
#
_symmetry.space_group_name_H-M   'P 1'
#
loop_
_entity.id
_entity.type
_entity.pdbx_description
1 polymer ?
#
loop_
_entity_poly.entity_id
_entity_poly.type
_entity_poly.pdbx_seq_one_letter_code
_entity_poly.pdbx_strand_id
1 'polypeptide(L)'
;MTAVLLAGAALVVIAESGAPHANITSYPKALWWSIETATTVGYGDFYPVTLWGRVIASLLMLSAITAFGVITAALATWFVGHAEQDMVRLSKAVGSHAREDAEALRSELRTLHERFDHVENLIRDKGTHSAS
;
A
#
# COMPACT_ATOMS: atom_id res chain seq x y z
N MET A 1 -15.84 11.14 8.99
CA MET A 1 -16.66 10.03 9.53
C MET A 1 -17.43 10.49 10.76
N THR A 2 -16.78 10.77 11.90
CA THR A 2 -17.45 11.21 13.14
C THR A 2 -18.40 12.40 12.95
N ALA A 3 -17.96 13.46 12.27
CA ALA A 3 -18.81 14.62 11.98
C ALA A 3 -20.03 14.25 11.10
N VAL A 4 -19.88 13.31 10.17
CA VAL A 4 -20.98 12.85 9.29
C VAL A 4 -22.00 12.02 10.06
N LEU A 5 -21.55 11.22 11.05
CA LEU A 5 -22.44 10.48 11.94
C LEU A 5 -23.29 11.42 12.79
N LEU A 6 -22.65 12.39 13.46
CA LEU A 6 -23.35 13.35 14.32
C LEU A 6 -24.30 14.24 13.50
N ALA A 7 -23.84 14.74 12.35
CA ALA A 7 -24.67 15.54 11.44
C ALA A 7 -25.81 14.71 10.85
N GLY A 8 -25.55 13.48 10.41
CA GLY A 8 -26.57 12.56 9.88
C GLY A 8 -27.65 12.25 10.91
N ALA A 9 -27.26 12.01 12.16
CA ALA A 9 -28.17 11.81 13.29
C ALA A 9 -29.03 13.06 13.59
N ALA A 10 -28.45 14.26 13.55
CA ALA A 10 -29.21 15.49 13.75
C ALA A 10 -30.18 15.78 12.60
N LEU A 11 -29.71 15.65 11.35
CA LEU A 11 -30.49 15.92 10.15
C LEU A 11 -31.64 14.93 9.97
N VAL A 12 -31.44 13.65 10.27
CA VAL A 12 -32.51 12.64 10.16
C VAL A 12 -33.61 12.88 11.19
N VAL A 13 -33.28 13.31 12.41
CA VAL A 13 -34.30 13.66 13.42
C VAL A 13 -35.16 14.82 12.92
N ILE A 14 -34.54 15.85 12.34
CA ILE A 14 -35.26 17.00 11.78
C ILE A 14 -36.14 16.54 10.61
N ALA A 15 -35.61 15.74 9.70
CA ALA A 15 -36.34 15.23 8.54
C ALA A 15 -37.53 14.34 8.94
N GLU A 16 -37.42 13.58 10.02
CA GLU A 16 -38.43 12.62 10.49
C GLU A 16 -39.41 13.23 11.52
N SER A 17 -39.10 14.38 12.12
CA SER A 17 -39.83 14.99 13.25
C SER A 17 -41.32 15.34 13.01
N GLY A 18 -41.80 15.24 11.77
CA GLY A 18 -43.20 15.49 11.40
C GLY A 18 -43.91 14.33 10.69
N ALA A 19 -43.26 13.18 10.53
CA ALA A 19 -43.80 12.08 9.73
C ALA A 19 -44.61 11.09 10.59
N PRO A 20 -45.86 10.78 10.22
CA PRO A 20 -46.58 9.68 10.85
C PRO A 20 -45.81 8.38 10.55
N HIS A 21 -45.56 7.56 11.59
CA HIS A 21 -44.76 6.32 11.57
C HIS A 21 -43.23 6.48 11.66
N ALA A 22 -42.70 7.68 11.90
CA ALA A 22 -41.27 7.84 12.17
C ALA A 22 -40.85 7.13 13.48
N ASN A 23 -39.90 6.19 13.39
CA ASN A 23 -39.34 5.52 14.57
C ASN A 23 -38.08 6.24 15.13
N ILE A 24 -37.51 7.17 14.36
CA ILE A 24 -36.37 8.02 14.76
C ILE A 24 -36.91 9.33 15.33
N THR A 25 -37.34 9.30 16.60
CA THR A 25 -37.99 10.45 17.26
C THR A 25 -37.09 11.23 18.22
N SER A 26 -35.86 10.79 18.44
CA SER A 26 -34.91 11.47 19.34
C SER A 26 -33.47 11.31 18.88
N TYR A 27 -32.62 12.28 19.23
CA TYR A 27 -31.21 12.31 18.84
C TYR A 27 -30.42 11.07 19.28
N PRO A 28 -30.57 10.52 20.50
CA PRO A 28 -29.86 9.31 20.89
C PRO A 28 -30.22 8.09 20.03
N LYS A 29 -31.49 7.95 19.61
CA LYS A 29 -31.91 6.87 18.71
C LYS A 29 -31.35 7.07 17.31
N ALA A 30 -31.34 8.30 16.82
CA ALA A 30 -30.72 8.64 15.54
C ALA A 30 -29.21 8.41 15.53
N LEU A 31 -28.53 8.67 16.66
CA LEU A 31 -27.11 8.40 16.81
C LEU A 31 -26.84 6.90 16.75
N TRP A 32 -27.60 6.09 17.49
CA TRP A 32 -27.52 4.63 17.42
C TRP A 32 -27.71 4.13 15.98
N TRP A 33 -28.80 4.58 15.32
CA TRP A 33 -29.09 4.29 13.92
C TRP A 33 -27.94 4.68 12.96
N SER A 34 -27.38 5.87 13.16
CA SER A 34 -26.28 6.36 12.31
C SER A 34 -25.04 5.49 12.44
N ILE A 35 -24.76 4.97 13.64
CA ILE A 35 -23.61 4.11 13.91
C ILE A 35 -23.82 2.75 13.27
N GLU A 36 -24.95 2.08 13.51
CA GLU A 36 -25.22 0.77 12.92
C GLU A 36 -25.29 0.81 11.38
N THR A 37 -25.78 1.91 10.81
CA THR A 37 -25.88 2.09 9.36
C THR A 37 -24.49 2.30 8.77
N ALA A 38 -23.67 3.14 9.42
CA ALA A 38 -22.31 3.38 8.97
C ALA A 38 -21.40 2.16 9.13
N THR A 39 -21.62 1.33 10.15
CA THR A 39 -20.90 0.05 10.29
C THR A 39 -21.48 -1.06 9.44
N THR A 40 -22.52 -0.78 8.64
CA THR A 40 -23.22 -1.73 7.76
C THR A 40 -23.87 -2.91 8.52
N VAL A 41 -24.10 -2.77 9.82
CA VAL A 41 -24.80 -3.76 10.65
C VAL A 41 -26.30 -3.74 10.34
N GLY A 42 -26.92 -2.55 10.44
CA GLY A 42 -28.32 -2.29 10.12
C GLY A 42 -29.30 -3.28 10.76
N TYR A 43 -29.49 -3.23 12.07
CA TYR A 43 -30.44 -4.11 12.77
C TYR A 43 -31.87 -3.93 12.26
N GLY A 44 -32.20 -2.75 11.75
CA GLY A 44 -33.51 -2.42 11.18
C GLY A 44 -34.56 -2.06 12.24
N ASP A 45 -34.15 -1.88 13.49
CA ASP A 45 -34.97 -1.31 14.57
C ASP A 45 -35.30 0.16 14.28
N PHE A 46 -34.37 0.91 13.70
CA PHE A 46 -34.58 2.30 13.28
C PHE A 46 -34.28 2.48 11.79
N TYR A 47 -35.12 3.25 11.11
CA TYR A 47 -34.91 3.62 9.72
C TYR A 47 -35.72 4.87 9.37
N PRO A 48 -35.22 5.73 8.46
CA PRO A 48 -35.97 6.87 7.99
C PRO A 48 -37.13 6.45 7.08
N VAL A 49 -38.32 6.96 7.36
CA VAL A 49 -39.52 6.71 6.55
C VAL A 49 -39.75 7.80 5.51
N THR A 50 -39.22 9.01 5.74
CA THR A 50 -39.39 10.15 4.83
C THR A 50 -38.45 10.09 3.63
N LEU A 51 -38.85 10.73 2.52
CA LEU A 51 -38.00 10.86 1.34
C LEU A 51 -36.67 11.56 1.67
N TRP A 52 -36.73 12.66 2.44
CA TRP A 52 -35.55 13.41 2.86
C TRP A 52 -34.65 12.60 3.80
N GLY A 53 -35.23 11.87 4.75
CA GLY A 53 -34.49 10.96 5.63
C GLY A 53 -33.75 9.87 4.84
N ARG A 54 -34.36 9.33 3.78
CA ARG A 54 -33.72 8.34 2.88
C ARG A 54 -32.57 8.92 2.06
N VAL A 55 -32.68 10.18 1.62
CA VAL A 55 -31.57 10.88 0.95
C VAL A 55 -30.39 11.04 1.91
N ILE A 56 -30.65 11.48 3.15
CA ILE A 56 -29.63 11.61 4.20
C ILE A 56 -28.98 10.26 4.50
N ALA A 57 -29.78 9.19 4.64
CA ALA A 57 -29.28 7.83 4.83
C ALA A 57 -28.36 7.37 3.70
N SER A 58 -28.74 7.64 2.44
CA SER A 58 -27.94 7.29 1.27
C SER A 58 -26.58 7.98 1.29
N LEU A 59 -26.55 9.28 1.62
CA LEU A 59 -25.29 10.02 1.76
C LEU A 59 -24.43 9.50 2.92
N LEU A 60 -25.06 9.13 4.04
CA LEU A 60 -24.37 8.52 5.17
C LEU A 60 -23.72 7.18 4.77
N MET A 61 -24.45 6.31 4.07
CA MET A 61 -23.93 5.03 3.56
C MET A 61 -22.74 5.23 2.61
N LEU A 62 -22.83 6.16 1.66
CA LEU A 62 -21.72 6.48 0.74
C LEU A 62 -20.48 6.99 1.50
N SER A 63 -20.69 7.83 2.50
CA SER A 63 -19.59 8.35 3.33
C SER A 63 -18.89 7.24 4.11
N ALA A 64 -19.66 6.25 4.58
CA ALA A 64 -19.13 5.13 5.34
C ALA A 64 -18.26 4.22 4.46
N ILE A 65 -18.77 3.82 3.29
CA ILE A 65 -18.02 3.02 2.31
C ILE A 65 -16.73 3.74 1.89
N THR A 66 -16.81 5.06 1.65
CA THR A 66 -15.62 5.86 1.30
C THR A 66 -14.59 5.85 2.42
N ALA A 67 -15.01 5.99 3.68
CA ALA A 67 -14.11 5.96 4.82
C ALA A 67 -13.42 4.60 4.96
N PHE A 68 -14.15 3.49 4.83
CA PHE A 68 -13.56 2.16 4.81
C PHE A 68 -12.60 1.99 3.63
N GLY A 69 -12.96 2.44 2.44
CA GLY A 69 -12.11 2.39 1.25
C GLY A 69 -10.78 3.13 1.44
N VAL A 70 -10.79 4.30 2.07
CA VAL A 70 -9.57 5.06 2.40
C VAL A 70 -8.69 4.29 3.39
N ILE A 71 -9.27 3.70 4.43
CA ILE A 71 -8.53 2.89 5.41
C ILE A 71 -7.89 1.69 4.71
N THR A 72 -8.65 0.96 3.89
CA THR A 72 -8.15 -0.18 3.11
C THR A 72 -7.03 0.24 2.14
N ALA A 73 -7.20 1.35 1.42
CA ALA A 73 -6.19 1.86 0.50
C ALA A 73 -4.90 2.29 1.23
N ALA A 74 -5.03 2.91 2.41
CA ALA A 74 -3.88 3.27 3.25
C ALA A 74 -3.12 2.03 3.72
N LEU A 75 -3.83 0.99 4.16
CA LEU A 75 -3.23 -0.29 4.53
C LEU A 75 -2.54 -0.96 3.34
N ALA A 76 -3.20 -1.01 2.18
CA ALA A 76 -2.62 -1.56 0.96
C ALA A 76 -1.35 -0.81 0.56
N THR A 77 -1.36 0.52 0.61
CA THR A 77 -0.19 1.35 0.32
C THR A 77 0.95 1.08 1.30
N TRP A 78 0.64 0.93 2.58
CA TRP A 78 1.63 0.57 3.60
C TRP A 78 2.25 -0.81 3.32
N PHE A 79 1.44 -1.81 3.00
CA PHE A 79 1.92 -3.16 2.65
C PHE A 79 2.77 -3.16 1.37
N VAL A 80 2.31 -2.50 0.31
CA VAL A 80 3.04 -2.40 -0.95
C VAL A 80 4.36 -1.64 -0.76
N GLY A 81 4.36 -0.56 0.00
CA GLY A 81 5.58 0.18 0.32
C GLY A 81 6.61 -0.67 1.08
N HIS A 82 6.17 -1.55 1.99
CA HIS A 82 7.08 -2.50 2.66
C HIS A 82 7.62 -3.55 1.69
N ALA A 83 6.76 -4.12 0.83
CA ALA A 83 7.17 -5.10 -0.17
C ALA A 83 8.17 -4.52 -1.18
N GLU A 84 7.94 -3.29 -1.64
CA GLU A 84 8.84 -2.58 -2.56
C GLU A 84 10.21 -2.31 -1.92
N GLN A 85 10.25 -1.90 -0.64
CA GLN A 85 11.50 -1.72 0.08
C GLN A 85 12.32 -3.01 0.19
N ASP A 86 11.68 -4.13 0.50
CA ASP A 86 12.34 -5.43 0.60
C ASP A 86 12.89 -5.89 -0.77
N MET A 87 12.11 -5.72 -1.84
CA MET A 87 12.55 -6.02 -3.20
C MET A 87 13.75 -5.15 -3.62
N VAL A 88 13.73 -3.84 -3.32
CA VAL A 88 14.85 -2.94 -3.63
C VAL A 88 16.10 -3.31 -2.86
N ARG A 89 15.99 -3.71 -1.58
CA ARG A 89 17.13 -4.18 -0.77
C ARG A 89 17.73 -5.45 -1.36
N LEU A 90 16.90 -6.42 -1.72
CA LEU A 90 17.35 -7.67 -2.32
C LEU A 90 18.02 -7.43 -3.68
N SER A 91 17.42 -6.59 -4.54
CA SER A 91 17.99 -6.21 -5.83
C SER A 91 19.35 -5.52 -5.68
N LYS A 92 19.50 -4.63 -4.69
CA LYS A 92 20.78 -3.99 -4.37
C LYS A 92 21.83 -4.99 -3.88
N ALA A 93 21.45 -5.92 -2.99
CA ALA A 93 22.36 -6.96 -2.48
C ALA A 93 22.81 -7.94 -3.58
N VAL A 94 21.88 -8.38 -4.43
CA VAL A 94 22.20 -9.21 -5.60
C VAL A 94 23.10 -8.45 -6.57
N GLY A 95 22.80 -7.17 -6.82
CA GLY A 95 23.60 -6.30 -7.69
C GLY A 95 25.01 -6.03 -7.15
N SER A 96 25.19 -5.91 -5.83
CA SER A 96 26.52 -5.76 -5.23
C SER A 96 27.34 -7.03 -5.38
N HIS A 97 26.78 -8.19 -5.07
CA HIS A 97 27.48 -9.47 -5.24
C HIS A 97 27.86 -9.74 -6.70
N ALA A 98 26.94 -9.49 -7.64
CA ALA A 98 27.23 -9.65 -9.06
C ALA A 98 28.37 -8.72 -9.54
N ARG A 99 28.50 -7.52 -8.96
CA ARG A 99 29.62 -6.61 -9.24
C ARG A 99 30.92 -7.09 -8.63
N GLU A 100 30.90 -7.52 -7.37
CA GLU A 100 32.07 -8.08 -6.69
C GLU A 100 32.63 -9.29 -7.46
N ASP A 101 31.78 -10.24 -7.87
CA ASP A 101 32.19 -11.41 -8.64
C ASP A 101 32.77 -11.02 -10.01
N ALA A 102 32.16 -10.04 -10.69
CA ALA A 102 32.65 -9.55 -11.98
C ALA A 102 34.01 -8.85 -11.85
N GLU A 103 34.25 -8.13 -10.75
CA GLU A 103 35.54 -7.50 -10.46
C GLU A 103 36.59 -8.54 -10.10
N ALA A 104 36.25 -9.54 -9.28
CA ALA A 104 37.13 -10.66 -8.93
C ALA A 104 37.59 -11.41 -10.19
N LEU A 105 36.64 -11.81 -11.05
CA LEU A 105 36.96 -12.50 -12.31
C LEU A 105 37.85 -11.65 -13.24
N ARG A 106 37.57 -10.34 -13.34
CA ARG A 106 38.41 -9.42 -14.13
C ARG A 106 39.83 -9.31 -13.58
N SER A 107 40.00 -9.34 -12.26
CA SER A 107 41.34 -9.31 -11.64
C SER A 107 42.12 -10.60 -11.88
N GLU A 108 41.46 -11.75 -11.83
CA GLU A 108 42.06 -13.04 -12.15
C GLU A 108 42.51 -13.10 -13.62
N LEU A 109 41.65 -12.64 -14.54
CA LEU A 109 42.00 -12.57 -15.97
C LEU A 109 43.22 -11.69 -16.24
N ARG A 110 43.35 -10.53 -15.57
CA ARG A 110 44.55 -9.68 -15.70
C ARG A 110 45.80 -10.41 -15.22
N THR A 111 45.72 -11.05 -14.06
CA THR A 111 46.83 -11.81 -13.48
C THR A 111 47.27 -12.95 -14.41
N LEU A 112 46.31 -13.64 -15.04
CA LEU A 112 46.60 -14.69 -16.01
C LEU A 112 47.28 -14.13 -17.27
N HIS A 113 46.83 -12.97 -17.75
CA HIS A 113 47.42 -12.31 -18.92
C HIS A 113 48.87 -11.89 -18.65
N GLU A 114 49.14 -11.27 -17.49
CA GLU A 114 50.50 -10.89 -17.09
C GLU A 114 51.45 -12.10 -17.00
N ARG A 115 50.95 -13.23 -16.49
CA ARG A 115 51.73 -14.49 -16.45
C ARG A 115 52.02 -15.02 -17.85
N PHE A 116 51.08 -14.89 -18.79
CA PHE A 116 51.26 -15.29 -20.18
C PHE A 116 52.32 -14.44 -20.86
N ASP A 117 52.26 -13.11 -20.71
CA ASP A 117 53.23 -12.16 -21.26
C ASP A 117 54.64 -12.42 -20.72
N HIS A 118 54.74 -12.75 -19.42
CA HIS A 118 56.02 -13.10 -18.80
C HIS A 118 56.63 -14.37 -19.42
N VAL A 119 55.83 -15.41 -19.65
CA VAL A 119 56.31 -16.67 -20.28
C VAL A 119 56.72 -16.42 -21.73
N GLU A 120 55.96 -15.63 -22.49
CA GLU A 120 56.31 -15.29 -23.87
C GLU A 120 57.69 -14.62 -23.94
N ASN A 121 57.95 -13.67 -23.03
CA ASN A 121 59.25 -12.99 -22.96
C ASN A 121 60.41 -13.93 -22.63
N LEU A 122 60.20 -14.91 -21.72
CA LEU A 122 61.23 -15.91 -21.39
C LEU A 122 61.58 -16.82 -22.58
N ILE A 123 60.58 -17.20 -23.38
CA ILE A 123 60.81 -18.01 -24.59
C ILE A 123 61.57 -17.21 -25.64
N ARG A 124 61.19 -15.94 -25.83
CA ARG A 124 61.84 -15.03 -26.78
C ARG A 124 63.32 -14.83 -26.47
N ASP A 125 63.66 -14.61 -25.20
CA ASP A 125 65.04 -14.41 -24.73
C ASP A 125 65.91 -15.68 -24.85
N LYS A 126 65.31 -16.85 -24.62
CA LYS A 126 66.02 -18.14 -24.79
C LYS A 126 66.29 -18.47 -26.26
N GLY A 127 65.40 -18.06 -27.17
CA GLY A 127 65.58 -18.20 -28.62
C GLY A 127 66.72 -17.35 -29.17
N THR A 128 66.94 -16.15 -28.61
CA THR A 128 68.03 -15.26 -29.00
C THR A 128 69.41 -15.73 -28.55
N HIS A 129 69.51 -16.47 -27.45
CA HIS A 129 70.78 -17.04 -26.96
C HIS A 129 71.20 -18.36 -27.62
N SER A 130 70.29 -19.06 -28.31
CA SER A 130 70.62 -20.32 -29.01
C SER A 130 71.03 -20.13 -30.47
N ALA A 131 70.89 -18.93 -31.03
CA ALA A 131 71.19 -18.60 -32.42
C ALA A 131 72.56 -17.92 -32.64
N SER A 132 73.34 -17.75 -31.57
CA SER A 132 74.70 -17.20 -31.53
C SER A 132 75.69 -18.24 -31.05
#